data_AF-A0A952NFD6-F1
#
_entry.id   AF-A0A952NFD6-F1
#
_cell.length_a   1.000
_cell.length_b   1.000
_cell.length_c   1.000
_cell.angle_alpha   90.00
_cell.angle_beta   90.00
_cell.angle_gamma   90.00
#
_symmetry.space_group_name_H-M   'P 1'
#
loop_
_entity.id
_entity.type
_entity.pdbx_description
1 polymer ?
#
loop_
_entity_poly.entity_id
_entity_poly.type
_entity_poly.pdbx_seq_one_letter_code
_entity_poly.pdbx_strand_id
1 'polypeptide(L)' 'MPIYWIMTVSELDFYFPFVVFFYGFLAVLVLETPALARLGKERMSEAWEGISRRKNLAWVSFFIGGLWSLQNLWFH' A
#
# COMPACT_ATOMS: atom_id res chain seq x y z
N MET A 1 28.62 10.65 9.36
CA MET A 1 28.59 9.74 8.19
C MET A 1 27.18 9.70 7.67
N PRO A 2 26.92 9.88 6.38
CA PRO A 2 25.55 9.93 5.92
C PRO A 2 25.02 8.55 5.47
N ILE A 3 23.72 8.37 5.66
CA ILE A 3 22.96 7.11 5.52
C ILE A 3 22.71 6.71 4.04
N TYR A 4 23.23 7.45 3.05
CA TYR A 4 22.90 7.30 1.63
C TYR A 4 23.47 6.04 0.94
N TRP A 5 24.04 5.08 1.66
CA TRP A 5 24.77 3.92 1.11
C TRP A 5 24.02 2.58 1.17
N ILE A 6 22.75 2.56 1.58
CA ILE A 6 22.04 1.30 1.85
C ILE A 6 21.20 0.79 0.65
N MET A 7 20.94 1.60 -0.37
CA MET A 7 20.34 1.17 -1.65
C MET A 7 20.69 2.15 -2.77
N THR A 8 20.98 1.63 -3.96
CA THR A 8 21.03 2.44 -5.17
C THR A 8 19.63 2.96 -5.53
N VAL A 9 19.56 4.09 -6.25
CA VAL A 9 18.27 4.64 -6.72
C VAL A 9 17.50 3.60 -7.56
N SER A 10 18.22 2.76 -8.30
CA SER A 10 17.61 1.69 -9.11
C SER A 10 16.96 0.59 -8.27
N GLU A 11 17.59 0.17 -7.16
CA GLU A 11 17.00 -0.82 -6.26
C GLU A 11 15.77 -0.25 -5.55
N LEU A 12 15.83 1.02 -5.16
CA LEU A 12 14.67 1.69 -4.56
C LEU A 12 13.49 1.74 -5.54
N ASP A 13 13.73 2.12 -6.79
CA ASP A 13 12.71 2.19 -7.85
C ASP A 13 12.09 0.81 -8.15
N PHE A 14 12.89 -0.25 -8.04
CA PHE A 14 12.40 -1.62 -8.17
C PHE A 14 11.51 -2.03 -6.99
N TYR A 15 11.98 -1.87 -5.74
CA TYR A 15 11.27 -2.39 -4.55
C TYR A 15 10.09 -1.52 -4.09
N PHE A 16 10.17 -0.21 -4.26
CA PHE A 16 9.15 0.73 -3.83
C PHE A 16 7.72 0.41 -4.32
N PRO A 17 7.47 0.14 -5.61
CA PRO A 17 6.12 -0.16 -6.09
C PRO A 17 5.51 -1.41 -5.48
N PHE A 18 6.31 -2.43 -5.12
CA PHE A 18 5.81 -3.62 -4.43
C PHE A 18 5.31 -3.29 -3.02
N VAL A 19 6.02 -2.41 -2.31
CA VAL A 19 5.60 -1.96 -0.97
C VAL A 19 4.32 -1.12 -1.07
N VAL A 20 4.25 -0.21 -2.05
CA VAL A 20 3.07 0.61 -2.30
C VAL A 20 1.86 -0.26 -2.67
N PHE A 21 2.07 -1.24 -3.55
CA PHE A 21 1.05 -2.22 -3.92
C PHE A 21 0.56 -3.00 -2.71
N PHE A 22 1.47 -3.54 -1.91
CA PHE A 22 1.14 -4.36 -0.75
C PHE A 22 0.36 -3.56 0.30
N TYR A 23 0.75 -2.32 0.56
CA TYR A 23 0.00 -1.41 1.43
C TYR A 23 -1.42 -1.19 0.90
N GLY A 24 -1.55 -0.86 -0.40
CA GLY A 24 -2.84 -0.67 -1.03
C GLY A 24 -3.72 -1.91 -0.97
N PHE A 25 -3.15 -3.08 -1.23
CA PHE A 25 -3.83 -4.37 -1.15
C PHE A 25 -4.39 -4.62 0.25
N LEU A 26 -3.56 -4.48 1.30
CA LEU A 26 -4.03 -4.67 2.68
C LEU A 26 -5.10 -3.65 3.06
N ALA A 27 -4.93 -2.38 2.70
CA ALA A 27 -5.90 -1.34 3.02
C ALA A 27 -7.24 -1.59 2.31
N VAL A 28 -7.24 -1.95 1.03
CA VAL A 28 -8.45 -2.33 0.29
C VAL A 28 -9.08 -3.58 0.89
N LEU A 29 -8.29 -4.60 1.21
CA LEU A 29 -8.78 -5.84 1.83
C LEU A 29 -9.50 -5.56 3.15
N VAL A 30 -8.93 -4.72 4.02
CA VAL A 30 -9.55 -4.33 5.28
C VAL A 30 -10.83 -3.51 5.06
N LEU A 31 -10.83 -2.59 4.09
CA LEU A 31 -11.96 -1.70 3.82
C LEU A 31 -13.14 -2.38 3.12
N GLU A 32 -12.87 -3.32 2.21
CA GLU A 32 -13.90 -3.98 1.39
C GLU A 32 -14.38 -5.30 1.98
N THR A 33 -13.65 -5.89 2.95
CA THR A 33 -14.10 -7.12 3.64
C THR A 33 -15.08 -6.77 4.75
N PRO A 34 -16.36 -7.19 4.70
CA PRO A 34 -17.37 -6.79 5.68
C PRO A 34 -17.04 -7.20 7.12
N ALA A 35 -16.41 -8.35 7.32
CA ALA A 35 -15.99 -8.83 8.63
C ALA A 35 -14.90 -7.95 9.26
N LEU A 36 -13.89 -7.57 8.49
CA LEU A 36 -12.81 -6.70 8.93
C LEU A 36 -13.30 -5.26 9.13
N ALA A 37 -14.19 -4.79 8.27
CA ALA A 37 -14.82 -3.48 8.41
C ALA A 37 -15.63 -3.35 9.70
N ARG A 38 -16.35 -4.40 10.11
CA ARG A 38 -17.07 -4.44 11.40
C ARG A 38 -16.09 -4.41 12.58
N LEU A 39 -15.05 -5.24 12.55
CA LEU A 39 -14.02 -5.26 13.59
C LEU A 39 -13.31 -3.91 13.73
N GLY A 40 -12.97 -3.26 12.61
CA GLY A 40 -12.36 -1.94 12.59
C GLY A 40 -13.25 -0.88 13.24
N LYS A 41 -14.54 -0.86 12.90
CA LYS A 41 -15.52 0.06 13.51
C LYS A 41 -15.72 -0.17 15.01
N GLU A 42 -15.79 -1.42 15.44
CA GLU A 42 -16.12 -1.78 16.82
C GLU A 42 -14.94 -1.72 17.77
N ARG A 43 -13.73 -2.09 17.31
CA ARG A 43 -12.54 -2.23 18.17
C ARG A 43 -11.50 -1.13 17.97
N MET A 44 -11.50 -0.47 16.81
CA MET A 44 -10.45 0.49 16.42
C MET A 44 -11.05 1.69 15.66
N SER A 45 -12.10 2.30 16.22
CA SER A 45 -12.90 3.35 15.55
C SER A 45 -12.06 4.52 15.04
N GLU A 46 -11.10 5.02 15.82
CA GLU A 46 -10.21 6.13 15.40
C GLU A 46 -9.34 5.76 14.19
N ALA A 47 -8.74 4.56 14.22
CA ALA A 47 -7.92 4.07 13.10
C ALA A 47 -8.78 3.79 11.85
N TRP A 48 -9.99 3.25 12.07
CA TRP A 48 -10.96 3.00 11.01
C TRP A 48 -11.41 4.28 10.32
N GLU A 49 -11.71 5.35 11.06
CA GLU A 49 -12.04 6.66 10.48
C GLU A 49 -10.89 7.21 9.63
N GLY A 50 -9.65 7.08 10.12
CA GLY A 50 -8.45 7.53 9.41
C GLY A 50 -8.26 6.83 8.06
N ILE A 51 -8.39 5.50 8.02
CA ILE A 51 -8.18 4.71 6.80
C ILE A 51 -9.38 4.79 5.86
N SER A 52 -10.62 4.80 6.38
CA SER A 52 -11.83 4.90 5.58
C SER A 52 -11.96 6.25 4.87
N ARG A 53 -11.55 7.35 5.51
CA ARG A 53 -11.47 8.67 4.86
C ARG A 53 -10.46 8.70 3.71
N ARG A 54 -9.43 7.84 3.77
CA ARG A 54 -8.38 7.71 2.75
C ARG A 54 -8.58 6.48 1.86
N LYS A 55 -9.81 5.96 1.75
CA LYS A 55 -10.15 4.83 0.88
C LYS A 55 -9.68 5.01 -0.56
N ASN A 56 -9.77 6.24 -1.09
CA ASN A 56 -9.27 6.54 -2.43
C ASN A 56 -7.76 6.33 -2.54
N LEU A 57 -6.98 6.70 -1.51
CA LEU A 57 -5.53 6.47 -1.51
C LEU A 57 -5.21 4.97 -1.47
N ALA A 58 -5.96 4.17 -0.73
CA ALA A 58 -5.78 2.71 -0.71
C ALA A 58 -5.96 2.10 -2.11
N TRP A 59 -7.03 2.48 -2.80
CA TRP A 59 -7.30 2.05 -4.18
C TRP A 59 -6.24 2.56 -5.17
N VAL A 60 -5.82 3.82 -5.04
CA VAL A 60 -4.75 4.40 -5.88
C VAL A 60 -3.43 3.65 -5.66
N SER A 61 -3.03 3.39 -4.41
CA SER A 61 -1.81 2.62 -4.12
C SER A 61 -1.89 1.18 -4.61
N PHE A 62 -3.07 0.57 -4.57
CA PHE A 62 -3.29 -0.78 -5.10
C PHE A 62 -3.11 -0.82 -6.61
N PHE A 63 -3.77 0.08 -7.35
CA PHE A 63 -3.67 0.08 -8.81
C PHE A 63 -2.32 0.60 -9.32
N ILE A 64 -1.84 1.74 -8.82
CA ILE A 64 -0.56 2.33 -9.27
C ILE A 64 0.59 1.43 -8.86
N GLY A 65 0.63 0.98 -7.60
CA GLY A 65 1.66 0.06 -7.13
C GLY A 65 1.64 -1.26 -7.91
N GLY A 66 0.44 -1.80 -8.20
CA GLY A 66 0.29 -3.04 -8.95
C GLY A 66 0.73 -2.93 -10.40
N LEU A 67 0.29 -1.89 -11.11
CA LEU A 67 0.68 -1.62 -12.49
C LEU A 67 2.19 -1.36 -12.61
N TRP A 68 2.74 -0.59 -11.69
CA TRP A 68 4.18 -0.29 -11.68
C TRP A 68 5.01 -1.53 -11.32
N SER A 69 4.59 -2.32 -10.32
CA SER A 69 5.23 -3.60 -10.00
C SER A 69 5.23 -4.55 -11.20
N LEU A 70 4.10 -4.61 -11.93
CA LEU A 70 3.98 -5.44 -13.13
C LEU A 70 4.89 -4.93 -14.26
N GLN A 71 4.99 -3.61 -14.47
CA GLN A 71 5.96 -3.03 -15.40
C GLN A 71 7.40 -3.40 -15.01
N ASN A 72 7.77 -3.26 -13.75
CA ASN A 72 9.12 -3.60 -13.27
C ASN A 72 9.45 -5.07 -13.51
N LEU A 73 8.50 -5.99 -13.28
CA LEU A 73 8.70 -7.42 -13.57
C LEU A 73 8.77 -7.74 -15.06
N TRP A 74 8.18 -6.92 -15.93
CA TRP A 74 8.17 -7.15 -17.38
C TRP A 74 9.42 -6.60 -18.08
N PHE A 75 9.99 -5.51 -17.56
CA PHE A 75 11.15 -4.83 -18.15
C PHE A 75 12.50 -5.19 -17.48
N HIS A 76 12.49 -6.03 -16.43
CA HIS A 76 13.68 -6.69 -15.88
C HIS A 76 13.80 -8.11 -16.41
#